data_AF-A0ABD5S0D1-F1
#
_entry.id   AF-A0ABD5S0D1-F1
#
_cell.length_a   1.000
_cell.length_b   1.000
_cell.length_c   1.000
_cell.angle_alpha   90.00
_cell.angle_beta   90.00
_cell.angle_gamma   90.00
#
_symmetry.space_group_name_H-M   'P 1'
#
loop_
_entity.id
_entity.type
_entity.pdbx_description
1 polymer ?
#
loop_
_entity_poly.entity_id
_entity_poly.type
_entity_poly.pdbx_seq_one_letter_code
_entity_poly.pdbx_strand_id
1 'polypeptide(L)'
;MSEGESTGDADADAGAGAKSEVGDESEAVTELAKRRGFFFGSAEAYGGVAGFYTFGPQGAALKRNVESAWRDEFTVRLGNEEIEGPTIGPEPVFEASGHLDTFDDMLVECPECGESHRADHIVEDATGIEEAESLPIPEVEELIADNDLHCPNCGAPLAGQSVENFNLMFETTIGPGSGQPGYLRPETAQSIFVEFPRLKEYARNTLPFGVTQIGRAYRNEISPRKGIVRTREFTQAELEQFVDPEVDEPPLEAVEDVEVTLYPATSQEAEDVEYVETTVGEAVEDGVVANDWVAYYLGVAKPWYERIGVDMDRFRFRQHLPGERAHYAADCWDAEAELDGDWVEIAGFSYRSDYDLSKHAEHSEESYTVFRQYDEPKTVDRPVVEPDMSELGPAFGGTAADVAEALEELSERDPEPFVDAVAVEVEVDGESYEVDADLANFRWEEQTEAGVHVTPHVVEPSFGVDRTVYTLVAHALERDVVADEERTYMAFDPGVAPTAVGVFPLLSNDEALVGLAED
;
A
#
# COMPACT_ATOMS: atom_id res chain seq x y z
N MET A 1 -82.31 12.70 -16.95
CA MET A 1 -82.00 11.30 -17.26
C MET A 1 -81.65 11.29 -18.74
N SER A 2 -80.44 11.09 -19.24
CA SER A 2 -79.17 10.48 -18.76
C SER A 2 -78.10 10.98 -19.76
N GLU A 3 -76.97 11.57 -19.33
CA GLU A 3 -75.65 10.94 -19.09
C GLU A 3 -74.97 10.24 -20.29
N GLY A 4 -73.65 10.49 -20.43
CA GLY A 4 -72.67 9.79 -21.28
C GLY A 4 -71.92 10.75 -22.23
N GLU A 5 -70.91 11.49 -21.77
CA GLU A 5 -69.48 11.15 -21.62
C GLU A 5 -68.62 11.48 -22.85
N SER A 6 -67.61 12.31 -22.59
CA SER A 6 -66.64 12.86 -23.52
C SER A 6 -65.27 12.24 -23.26
N THR A 7 -64.56 11.84 -24.30
CA THR A 7 -63.10 11.65 -24.25
C THR A 7 -62.51 12.22 -25.53
N GLY A 8 -61.81 13.33 -25.39
CA GLY A 8 -61.01 13.97 -26.42
C GLY A 8 -59.55 13.54 -26.33
N ASP A 9 -58.91 13.50 -27.48
CA ASP A 9 -57.47 13.37 -27.71
C ASP A 9 -56.66 14.40 -26.91
N ALA A 10 -55.56 13.94 -26.31
CA ALA A 10 -54.41 14.75 -26.00
C ALA A 10 -53.14 13.89 -26.13
N ASP A 11 -52.30 14.27 -27.10
CA ASP A 11 -50.88 13.95 -27.15
C ASP A 11 -50.21 14.23 -25.78
N ALA A 12 -49.43 13.28 -25.28
CA ALA A 12 -48.35 13.54 -24.34
C ALA A 12 -47.32 12.41 -24.41
N ASP A 13 -46.22 12.74 -25.08
CA ASP A 13 -44.89 12.21 -24.97
C ASP A 13 -44.57 11.72 -23.53
N ALA A 14 -44.40 10.41 -23.37
CA ALA A 14 -43.98 9.78 -22.13
C ALA A 14 -42.99 8.66 -22.48
N GLY A 15 -41.70 8.95 -22.32
CA GLY A 15 -40.65 7.98 -22.56
C GLY A 15 -39.25 8.54 -22.64
N ALA A 16 -38.94 9.63 -21.91
CA ALA A 16 -37.55 9.98 -21.64
C ALA A 16 -37.13 9.23 -20.37
N GLY A 17 -36.49 8.07 -20.57
CA GLY A 17 -35.78 7.39 -19.50
C GLY A 17 -34.71 8.31 -18.94
N ALA A 18 -34.62 8.34 -17.61
CA ALA A 18 -33.48 8.89 -16.89
C ALA A 18 -32.23 8.13 -17.34
N LYS A 19 -31.44 8.76 -18.20
CA LYS A 19 -30.04 8.39 -18.38
C LYS A 19 -29.31 8.98 -17.17
N SER A 20 -28.73 8.12 -16.33
CA SER A 20 -27.67 8.52 -15.43
C SER A 20 -26.52 9.05 -16.29
N GLU A 21 -26.26 10.34 -16.23
CA GLU A 21 -25.06 10.93 -16.82
C GLU A 21 -23.89 10.58 -15.89
N VAL A 22 -23.15 9.53 -16.26
CA VAL A 22 -21.85 9.17 -15.66
C VAL A 22 -20.92 10.37 -15.88
N GLY A 23 -20.47 11.02 -14.79
CA GLY A 23 -19.65 12.24 -14.83
C GLY A 23 -20.15 13.44 -14.01
N ASP A 24 -21.35 13.40 -13.40
CA ASP A 24 -21.87 14.51 -12.57
C ASP A 24 -21.44 14.40 -11.08
N GLU A 25 -21.16 13.19 -10.55
CA GLU A 25 -20.88 13.00 -9.12
C GLU A 25 -19.51 13.56 -8.74
N SER A 26 -18.44 13.21 -9.46
CA SER A 26 -17.08 13.65 -9.13
C SER A 26 -16.89 15.16 -9.26
N GLU A 27 -17.50 15.78 -10.28
CA GLU A 27 -17.50 17.23 -10.45
C GLU A 27 -18.31 17.91 -9.34
N ALA A 28 -19.50 17.40 -9.01
CA ALA A 28 -20.33 17.91 -7.92
C ALA A 28 -19.62 17.83 -6.56
N VAL A 29 -18.95 16.70 -6.26
CA VAL A 29 -18.16 16.51 -5.05
C VAL A 29 -17.00 17.50 -4.99
N THR A 30 -16.27 17.69 -6.09
CA THR A 30 -15.12 18.61 -6.14
C THR A 30 -15.54 20.07 -5.94
N GLU A 31 -16.60 20.51 -6.62
CA GLU A 31 -17.14 21.88 -6.47
C GLU A 31 -17.71 22.11 -5.07
N LEU A 32 -18.41 21.12 -4.51
CA LEU A 32 -18.90 21.16 -3.14
C LEU A 32 -17.74 21.25 -2.15
N ALA A 33 -16.71 20.41 -2.33
CA ALA A 33 -15.54 20.34 -1.48
C ALA A 33 -14.85 21.71 -1.40
N LYS A 34 -14.65 22.35 -2.56
CA LYS A 34 -14.09 23.70 -2.63
C LYS A 34 -14.97 24.73 -1.92
N ARG A 35 -16.28 24.75 -2.22
CA ARG A 35 -17.23 25.73 -1.67
C ARG A 35 -17.44 25.60 -0.17
N ARG A 36 -17.38 24.38 0.37
CA ARG A 36 -17.67 24.08 1.79
C ARG A 36 -16.41 23.94 2.64
N GLY A 37 -15.22 24.04 2.03
CA GLY A 37 -13.95 24.03 2.76
C GLY A 37 -13.51 22.63 3.17
N PHE A 38 -13.77 21.62 2.33
CA PHE A 38 -13.19 20.29 2.47
C PHE A 38 -11.78 20.25 1.90
N PHE A 39 -11.63 20.34 0.58
CA PHE A 39 -10.33 20.44 -0.08
C PHE A 39 -10.41 21.33 -1.32
N PHE A 40 -9.26 21.87 -1.73
CA PHE A 40 -9.09 22.67 -2.95
C PHE A 40 -7.61 22.66 -3.37
N GLY A 41 -7.32 23.10 -4.60
CA GLY A 41 -5.96 23.10 -5.12
C GLY A 41 -5.01 23.96 -4.26
N SER A 42 -3.81 23.44 -3.99
CA SER A 42 -2.80 24.20 -3.26
C SER A 42 -2.25 25.34 -4.11
N ALA A 43 -1.96 26.47 -3.46
CA ALA A 43 -1.34 27.64 -4.08
C ALA A 43 -2.06 28.22 -5.32
N GLU A 44 -3.40 28.11 -5.40
CA GLU A 44 -4.21 28.63 -6.52
C GLU A 44 -3.91 30.11 -6.86
N ALA A 45 -3.62 30.94 -5.85
CA ALA A 45 -3.25 32.35 -6.05
C ALA A 45 -1.97 32.57 -6.89
N TYR A 46 -1.14 31.52 -7.03
CA TYR A 46 0.09 31.49 -7.81
C TYR A 46 -0.03 30.65 -9.09
N GLY A 47 -1.25 30.21 -9.44
CA GLY A 47 -1.51 29.31 -10.57
C GLY A 47 -1.66 27.84 -10.18
N GLY A 48 -1.29 27.47 -8.95
CA GLY A 48 -1.37 26.10 -8.43
C GLY A 48 -0.38 25.13 -9.08
N VAL A 49 -0.33 23.91 -8.54
CA VAL A 49 0.42 22.78 -9.10
C VAL A 49 -0.46 21.53 -8.98
N ALA A 50 -0.62 20.78 -10.08
CA ALA A 50 -1.40 19.54 -10.09
C ALA A 50 -0.85 18.52 -9.10
N GLY A 51 -1.74 17.77 -8.45
CA GLY A 51 -1.40 16.75 -7.46
C GLY A 51 -1.12 17.28 -6.05
N PHE A 52 -1.26 18.59 -5.79
CA PHE A 52 -1.13 19.15 -4.44
C PHE A 52 -2.42 19.84 -4.01
N TYR A 53 -2.95 19.42 -2.85
CA TYR A 53 -4.22 19.91 -2.31
C TYR A 53 -4.09 20.45 -0.89
N THR A 54 -4.90 21.45 -0.59
CA THR A 54 -5.07 22.01 0.76
C THR A 54 -6.40 21.55 1.32
N PHE A 55 -6.39 20.90 2.48
CA PHE A 55 -7.60 20.65 3.25
C PHE A 55 -8.05 21.95 3.94
N GLY A 56 -9.27 22.40 3.64
CA GLY A 56 -9.90 23.54 4.29
C GLY A 56 -10.37 23.20 5.71
N PRO A 57 -11.03 24.13 6.43
CA PRO A 57 -11.40 23.92 7.84
C PRO A 57 -12.23 22.66 8.09
N GLN A 58 -13.19 22.35 7.21
CA GLN A 58 -14.06 21.17 7.37
C GLN A 58 -13.32 19.89 6.97
N GLY A 59 -12.53 19.92 5.90
CA GLY A 59 -11.79 18.73 5.46
C GLY A 59 -10.62 18.40 6.38
N ALA A 60 -9.96 19.39 6.95
CA ALA A 60 -8.92 19.18 7.95
C ALA A 60 -9.48 18.56 9.24
N ALA A 61 -10.69 18.97 9.65
CA ALA A 61 -11.40 18.34 10.75
C ALA A 61 -11.84 16.91 10.42
N LEU A 62 -12.44 16.67 9.23
CA LEU A 62 -12.81 15.33 8.76
C LEU A 62 -11.60 14.40 8.76
N LYS A 63 -10.52 14.81 8.09
CA LYS A 63 -9.28 14.04 7.98
C LYS A 63 -8.71 13.68 9.34
N ARG A 64 -8.63 14.63 10.28
CA ARG A 64 -8.20 14.35 11.65
C ARG A 64 -9.10 13.34 12.36
N ASN A 65 -10.41 13.42 12.16
CA ASN A 65 -11.35 12.49 12.76
C ASN A 65 -11.17 11.08 12.17
N VAL A 66 -10.93 10.95 10.87
CA VAL A 66 -10.59 9.68 10.20
C VAL A 66 -9.28 9.11 10.76
N GLU A 67 -8.22 9.91 10.84
CA GLU A 67 -6.93 9.51 11.43
C GLU A 67 -7.08 9.07 12.91
N SER A 68 -7.96 9.75 13.65
CA SER A 68 -8.24 9.42 15.06
C SER A 68 -9.05 8.12 15.18
N ALA A 69 -10.03 7.90 14.30
CA ALA A 69 -10.82 6.69 14.25
C ALA A 69 -9.99 5.48 13.80
N TRP A 70 -9.02 5.67 12.90
CA TRP A 70 -8.04 4.66 12.51
C TRP A 70 -7.13 4.31 13.69
N ARG A 71 -6.54 5.31 14.34
CA ARG A 71 -5.67 5.11 15.51
C ARG A 71 -6.40 4.40 16.66
N ASP A 72 -7.67 4.74 16.91
CA ASP A 72 -8.49 4.04 17.91
C ASP A 72 -8.59 2.53 17.60
N GLU A 73 -8.77 2.16 16.33
CA GLU A 73 -8.87 0.76 15.94
C GLU A 73 -7.50 0.08 15.89
N PHE A 74 -6.65 0.50 14.95
CA PHE A 74 -5.45 -0.23 14.57
C PHE A 74 -4.29 -0.05 15.54
N THR A 75 -4.22 1.07 16.26
CA THR A 75 -3.18 1.28 17.28
C THR A 75 -3.70 0.85 18.64
N VAL A 76 -4.78 1.46 19.12
CA VAL A 76 -5.18 1.34 20.54
C VAL A 76 -5.89 0.03 20.84
N ARG A 77 -6.93 -0.34 20.07
CA ARG A 77 -7.71 -1.56 20.36
C ARG A 77 -6.96 -2.84 20.03
N LEU A 78 -6.19 -2.84 18.93
CA LEU A 78 -5.34 -3.99 18.57
C LEU A 78 -4.05 -4.08 19.39
N GLY A 79 -3.70 -3.02 20.14
CA GLY A 79 -2.53 -3.03 21.04
C GLY A 79 -1.18 -2.88 20.32
N ASN A 80 -1.18 -2.20 19.17
CA ASN A 80 0.02 -1.89 18.40
C ASN A 80 0.67 -0.59 18.89
N GLU A 81 1.96 -0.42 18.61
CA GLU A 81 2.73 0.76 19.00
C GLU A 81 2.83 1.75 17.84
N GLU A 82 2.57 3.04 18.07
CA GLU A 82 2.67 4.06 17.03
C GLU A 82 4.05 4.74 17.03
N ILE A 83 4.61 4.94 15.83
CA ILE A 83 5.84 5.71 15.62
C ILE A 83 5.63 6.89 14.66
N GLU A 84 6.56 7.85 14.68
CA GLU A 84 6.65 8.95 13.72
C GLU A 84 8.08 9.02 13.17
N GLY A 85 8.26 8.56 11.93
CA GLY A 85 9.52 8.60 11.20
C GLY A 85 9.68 9.88 10.35
N PRO A 86 10.92 10.22 9.96
CA PRO A 86 11.17 11.33 9.05
C PRO A 86 10.59 11.05 7.65
N THR A 87 10.19 12.11 6.94
CA THR A 87 9.70 11.99 5.57
C THR A 87 10.80 11.99 4.52
N ILE A 88 12.05 12.32 4.90
CA ILE A 88 13.23 12.29 4.03
C ILE A 88 14.09 11.11 4.48
N GLY A 89 14.38 10.20 3.55
CA GLY A 89 15.30 9.08 3.76
C GLY A 89 16.59 9.24 2.92
N PRO A 90 17.72 8.68 3.38
CA PRO A 90 18.93 8.61 2.57
C PRO A 90 18.80 7.54 1.48
N GLU A 91 19.47 7.75 0.34
CA GLU A 91 19.44 6.86 -0.83
C GLU A 91 19.59 5.35 -0.52
N PRO A 92 20.53 4.90 0.35
CA PRO A 92 20.72 3.46 0.60
C PRO A 92 19.49 2.73 1.16
N VAL A 93 18.59 3.45 1.85
CA VAL A 93 17.34 2.85 2.35
C VAL A 93 16.44 2.44 1.18
N PHE A 94 16.36 3.29 0.16
CA PHE A 94 15.49 3.08 -0.99
C PHE A 94 16.13 2.14 -2.02
N GLU A 95 17.46 2.12 -2.09
CA GLU A 95 18.23 1.08 -2.78
C GLU A 95 17.94 -0.30 -2.16
N ALA A 96 18.10 -0.45 -0.84
CA ALA A 96 17.85 -1.71 -0.14
C ALA A 96 16.42 -2.24 -0.35
N SER A 97 15.42 -1.35 -0.26
CA SER A 97 14.02 -1.72 -0.48
C SER A 97 13.67 -2.07 -1.94
N GLY A 98 14.51 -1.67 -2.91
CA GLY A 98 14.27 -1.86 -4.35
C GLY A 98 13.47 -0.73 -5.03
N HIS A 99 13.08 0.32 -4.30
CA HIS A 99 12.30 1.43 -4.85
C HIS A 99 13.06 2.20 -5.95
N LEU A 100 14.39 2.29 -5.88
CA LEU A 100 15.16 2.99 -6.92
C LEU A 100 15.20 2.25 -8.26
N ASP A 101 14.94 0.94 -8.27
CA ASP A 101 15.00 0.11 -9.47
C ASP A 101 13.62 -0.21 -10.06
N THR A 102 12.57 -0.17 -9.23
CA THR A 102 11.24 -0.69 -9.58
C THR A 102 10.11 0.33 -9.46
N PHE A 103 10.35 1.48 -8.83
CA PHE A 103 9.32 2.49 -8.58
C PHE A 103 9.23 3.52 -9.72
N ASP A 104 9.07 3.01 -10.94
CA ASP A 104 9.00 3.80 -12.16
C ASP A 104 7.66 3.61 -12.87
N ASP A 105 7.11 4.70 -13.44
CA ASP A 105 6.00 4.65 -14.39
C ASP A 105 6.51 4.79 -15.84
N MET A 106 5.73 4.30 -16.81
CA MET A 106 6.03 4.52 -18.22
C MET A 106 5.58 5.92 -18.66
N LEU A 107 6.53 6.77 -19.01
CA LEU A 107 6.29 8.16 -19.43
C LEU A 107 6.37 8.30 -20.95
N VAL A 108 5.38 8.99 -21.53
CA VAL A 108 5.43 9.51 -22.90
C VAL A 108 5.19 11.01 -22.90
N GLU A 109 6.06 11.78 -23.57
CA GLU A 109 5.92 13.24 -23.71
C GLU A 109 5.28 13.60 -25.05
N CYS A 110 4.28 14.50 -25.02
CA CYS A 110 3.66 15.00 -26.23
C CYS A 110 4.59 15.97 -26.98
N PRO A 111 4.90 15.74 -28.28
CA PRO A 111 5.87 16.55 -29.02
C PRO A 111 5.38 17.97 -29.32
N GLU A 112 4.07 18.22 -29.23
CA GLU A 112 3.48 19.53 -29.53
C GLU A 112 3.29 20.40 -28.29
N CYS A 113 2.71 19.85 -27.21
CA CYS A 113 2.41 20.62 -26.00
C CYS A 113 3.40 20.41 -24.85
N GLY A 114 4.27 19.39 -24.94
CA GLY A 114 5.25 19.07 -23.90
C GLY A 114 4.63 18.48 -22.62
N GLU A 115 3.35 18.12 -22.64
CA GLU A 115 2.69 17.45 -21.52
C GLU A 115 3.16 16.00 -21.43
N SER A 116 3.46 15.55 -20.22
CA SER A 116 3.82 14.15 -19.94
C SER A 116 2.57 13.34 -19.59
N HIS A 117 2.49 12.12 -20.10
CA HIS A 117 1.40 11.20 -19.84
C HIS A 117 1.92 9.83 -19.44
N ARG A 118 1.13 9.08 -18.67
CA ARG A 118 1.36 7.65 -18.46
C ARG A 118 1.03 6.89 -19.74
N ALA A 119 2.02 6.23 -20.31
CA ALA A 119 1.92 5.55 -21.59
C ALA A 119 0.99 4.33 -21.49
N ASP A 120 1.12 3.56 -20.42
CA ASP A 120 0.28 2.42 -20.04
C ASP A 120 -1.20 2.83 -19.95
N HIS A 121 -1.55 3.85 -19.17
CA HIS A 121 -2.94 4.34 -19.07
C HIS A 121 -3.52 4.79 -20.41
N ILE A 122 -2.73 5.43 -21.28
CA ILE A 122 -3.21 5.82 -22.61
C ILE A 122 -3.58 4.58 -23.44
N VAL A 123 -2.80 3.51 -23.32
CA VAL A 123 -3.07 2.24 -23.98
C VAL A 123 -4.32 1.59 -23.38
N GLU A 124 -4.43 1.49 -22.06
CA GLU A 124 -5.57 0.89 -21.36
C GLU A 124 -6.89 1.57 -21.72
N ASP A 125 -6.93 2.91 -21.57
CA ASP A 125 -8.11 3.74 -21.83
C ASP A 125 -8.60 3.60 -23.30
N ALA A 126 -7.70 3.29 -24.24
CA ALA A 126 -8.00 3.27 -25.67
C ALA A 126 -8.19 1.87 -26.27
N THR A 127 -7.59 0.84 -25.70
CA THR A 127 -7.50 -0.50 -26.30
C THR A 127 -8.25 -1.57 -25.52
N GLY A 128 -8.68 -1.29 -24.28
CA GLY A 128 -9.29 -2.27 -23.39
C GLY A 128 -8.34 -3.40 -22.98
N ILE A 129 -7.04 -3.24 -23.23
CA ILE A 129 -5.99 -4.04 -22.61
C ILE A 129 -5.94 -3.63 -21.14
N GLU A 130 -6.10 -4.58 -20.25
CA GLU A 130 -5.87 -4.40 -18.82
C GLU A 130 -4.39 -4.71 -18.52
N GLU A 131 -3.81 -4.06 -17.51
CA GLU A 131 -2.41 -4.24 -17.06
C GLU A 131 -1.34 -3.85 -18.09
N ALA A 132 -1.52 -2.76 -18.85
CA ALA A 132 -0.54 -2.35 -19.86
C ALA A 132 0.83 -1.98 -19.24
N GLU A 133 0.87 -1.65 -17.94
CA GLU A 133 2.10 -1.38 -17.19
C GLU A 133 3.03 -2.61 -17.05
N SER A 134 2.50 -3.82 -17.20
CA SER A 134 3.28 -5.06 -17.19
C SER A 134 3.94 -5.38 -18.55
N LEU A 135 3.60 -4.65 -19.60
CA LEU A 135 4.13 -4.90 -20.95
C LEU A 135 5.54 -4.32 -21.12
N PRO A 136 6.41 -4.94 -21.92
CA PRO A 136 7.69 -4.32 -22.27
C PRO A 136 7.48 -2.99 -22.99
N ILE A 137 8.30 -1.98 -22.66
CA ILE A 137 8.26 -0.65 -23.32
C ILE A 137 8.12 -0.71 -24.85
N PRO A 138 8.88 -1.53 -25.60
CA PRO A 138 8.73 -1.60 -27.05
C PRO A 138 7.34 -2.04 -27.51
N GLU A 139 6.68 -2.90 -26.74
CA GLU A 139 5.32 -3.35 -27.03
C GLU A 139 4.30 -2.23 -26.77
N VAL A 140 4.48 -1.44 -25.70
CA VAL A 140 3.66 -0.24 -25.43
C VAL A 140 3.83 0.80 -26.54
N GLU A 141 5.05 1.04 -27.01
CA GLU A 141 5.33 1.92 -28.16
C GLU A 141 4.63 1.43 -29.44
N GLU A 142 4.65 0.12 -29.69
CA GLU A 142 3.94 -0.51 -30.81
C GLU A 142 2.42 -0.32 -30.67
N LEU A 143 1.86 -0.55 -29.48
CA LEU A 143 0.42 -0.35 -29.21
C LEU A 143 -0.02 1.10 -29.41
N ILE A 144 0.79 2.08 -28.98
CA ILE A 144 0.53 3.51 -29.23
C ILE A 144 0.50 3.79 -30.73
N ALA A 145 1.44 3.24 -31.50
CA ALA A 145 1.54 3.46 -32.93
C ALA A 145 0.42 2.77 -33.73
N ASP A 146 0.13 1.50 -33.42
CA ASP A 146 -0.83 0.67 -34.15
C ASP A 146 -2.28 1.11 -33.91
N ASN A 147 -2.57 1.67 -32.73
CA ASN A 147 -3.89 2.19 -32.39
C ASN A 147 -4.06 3.69 -32.68
N ASP A 148 -3.04 4.35 -33.26
CA ASP A 148 -3.04 5.79 -33.57
C ASP A 148 -3.45 6.63 -32.33
N LEU A 149 -2.79 6.37 -31.19
CA LEU A 149 -3.13 7.03 -29.94
C LEU A 149 -2.64 8.47 -29.93
N HIS A 150 -3.46 9.36 -29.38
CA HIS A 150 -3.25 10.80 -29.39
C HIS A 150 -3.14 11.36 -27.97
N CYS A 151 -2.42 12.46 -27.84
CA CYS A 151 -2.29 13.23 -26.62
C CYS A 151 -3.68 13.62 -26.08
N PRO A 152 -4.04 13.22 -24.85
CA PRO A 152 -5.35 13.57 -24.27
C PRO A 152 -5.57 15.07 -24.11
N ASN A 153 -4.51 15.86 -24.01
CA ASN A 153 -4.58 17.30 -23.79
C ASN A 153 -4.78 18.12 -25.08
N CYS A 154 -3.98 17.87 -26.12
CA CYS A 154 -4.01 18.67 -27.35
C CYS A 154 -4.42 17.90 -28.61
N GLY A 155 -4.56 16.57 -28.53
CA GLY A 155 -4.93 15.72 -29.66
C GLY A 155 -3.82 15.54 -30.70
N ALA A 156 -2.55 15.82 -30.37
CA ALA A 156 -1.42 15.52 -31.24
C ALA A 156 -1.10 14.01 -31.24
N PRO A 157 -0.68 13.41 -32.36
CA PRO A 157 -0.35 11.98 -32.42
C PRO A 157 0.87 11.66 -31.55
N LEU A 158 0.80 10.56 -30.79
CA LEU A 158 1.90 10.07 -29.96
C LEU A 158 2.71 8.97 -30.65
N ALA A 159 2.27 8.50 -31.81
CA ALA A 159 3.00 7.51 -32.59
C ALA A 159 4.45 7.94 -32.88
N GLY A 160 5.40 7.08 -32.53
CA GLY A 160 6.83 7.32 -32.70
C GLY A 160 7.47 8.24 -31.65
N GLN A 161 6.78 8.58 -30.58
CA GLN A 161 7.40 9.11 -29.36
C GLN A 161 8.03 7.97 -28.55
N SER A 162 9.13 8.25 -27.85
CA SER A 162 9.77 7.29 -26.96
C SER A 162 9.00 7.17 -25.65
N VAL A 163 8.86 5.94 -25.17
CA VAL A 163 8.39 5.65 -23.82
C VAL A 163 9.60 5.37 -22.94
N GLU A 164 9.69 6.03 -21.78
CA GLU A 164 10.81 5.91 -20.85
C GLU A 164 10.32 5.58 -19.44
N ASN A 165 11.14 4.88 -18.66
CA ASN A 165 10.88 4.71 -17.23
C ASN A 165 11.13 6.03 -16.51
N PHE A 166 10.17 6.44 -15.68
CA PHE A 166 10.23 7.65 -14.90
C PHE A 166 10.06 7.33 -13.41
N ASN A 167 11.11 7.59 -12.63
CA ASN A 167 11.08 7.34 -11.20
C ASN A 167 10.10 8.25 -10.48
N LEU A 168 9.20 7.62 -9.73
CA LEU A 168 8.15 8.30 -8.99
C LEU A 168 8.61 8.83 -7.64
N MET A 169 9.87 8.65 -7.22
CA MET A 169 10.35 9.25 -5.99
C MET A 169 10.74 10.71 -6.20
N PHE A 170 10.41 11.57 -5.23
CA PHE A 170 10.93 12.94 -5.22
C PHE A 170 12.35 12.94 -4.66
N GLU A 171 13.34 13.18 -5.53
CA GLU A 171 14.74 13.35 -5.15
C GLU A 171 14.99 14.69 -4.42
N THR A 172 15.89 14.67 -3.45
CA THR A 172 16.41 15.83 -2.74
C THR A 172 17.88 15.64 -2.35
N THR A 173 18.48 16.65 -1.73
CA THR A 173 19.86 16.59 -1.23
C THR A 173 19.90 16.84 0.28
N ILE A 174 20.40 15.86 1.02
CA ILE A 174 20.60 15.94 2.48
C ILE A 174 21.91 16.66 2.77
N GLY A 175 21.78 17.88 3.29
CA GLY A 175 22.90 18.75 3.62
C GLY A 175 23.30 19.70 2.49
N PRO A 176 24.03 20.80 2.80
CA PRO A 176 24.36 21.83 1.82
C PRO A 176 25.55 21.42 0.92
N GLY A 177 25.53 21.87 -0.34
CA GLY A 177 26.66 21.73 -1.26
C GLY A 177 26.74 20.33 -1.87
N SER A 178 27.82 19.59 -1.61
CA SER A 178 27.99 18.18 -2.01
C SER A 178 27.30 17.24 -1.01
N GLY A 179 26.05 17.57 -0.64
CA GLY A 179 25.26 16.76 0.28
C GLY A 179 25.02 15.35 -0.25
N GLN A 180 24.45 14.49 0.58
CA GLN A 180 24.12 13.13 0.20
C GLN A 180 22.77 13.12 -0.56
N PRO A 181 22.62 12.28 -1.59
CA PRO A 181 21.31 12.07 -2.21
C PRO A 181 20.32 11.51 -1.18
N GLY A 182 19.07 11.94 -1.30
CA GLY A 182 17.99 11.46 -0.46
C GLY A 182 16.67 11.66 -1.18
N TYR A 183 15.61 11.07 -0.63
CA TYR A 183 14.31 11.06 -1.28
C TYR A 183 13.22 11.33 -0.26
N LEU A 184 12.13 11.96 -0.70
CA LEU A 184 10.90 11.93 0.06
C LEU A 184 10.32 10.51 -0.02
N ARG A 185 9.94 9.96 1.13
CA ARG A 185 9.47 8.58 1.22
C ARG A 185 8.19 8.34 0.37
N PRO A 186 8.12 7.27 -0.44
CA PRO A 186 6.96 6.96 -1.28
C PRO A 186 5.85 6.20 -0.53
N GLU A 187 6.19 5.68 0.63
CA GLU A 187 5.34 4.99 1.61
C GLU A 187 5.85 5.27 3.03
N THR A 188 5.10 4.88 4.05
CA THR A 188 5.51 5.06 5.45
C THR A 188 6.16 3.79 6.04
N ALA A 189 5.85 2.60 5.50
CA ALA A 189 6.34 1.28 5.91
C ALA A 189 7.88 1.21 6.09
N GLN A 190 8.66 1.78 5.16
CA GLN A 190 10.13 1.80 5.27
C GLN A 190 10.64 2.47 6.56
N SER A 191 9.91 3.44 7.12
CA SER A 191 10.31 4.05 8.40
C SER A 191 10.13 3.11 9.59
N ILE A 192 9.28 2.08 9.45
CA ILE A 192 9.09 1.03 10.44
C ILE A 192 10.16 -0.05 10.25
N PHE A 193 10.39 -0.51 9.02
CA PHE A 193 11.38 -1.57 8.74
C PHE A 193 12.79 -1.17 9.14
N VAL A 194 13.26 0.02 8.77
CA VAL A 194 14.61 0.51 9.11
C VAL A 194 14.84 0.57 10.63
N GLU A 195 13.78 0.83 11.39
CA GLU A 195 13.85 0.92 12.86
C GLU A 195 13.57 -0.43 13.56
N PHE A 196 13.33 -1.51 12.82
CA PHE A 196 13.03 -2.84 13.37
C PHE A 196 14.03 -3.30 14.45
N PRO A 197 15.36 -3.14 14.29
CA PRO A 197 16.33 -3.53 15.33
C PRO A 197 16.06 -2.86 16.69
N ARG A 198 15.52 -1.63 16.69
CA ARG A 198 15.09 -0.94 17.92
C ARG A 198 13.69 -1.36 18.35
N LEU A 199 12.75 -1.48 17.41
CA LEU A 199 11.34 -1.78 17.70
C LEU A 199 11.18 -3.15 18.36
N LYS A 200 11.93 -4.16 17.91
CA LYS A 200 11.92 -5.49 18.54
C LYS A 200 12.37 -5.46 20.00
N GLU A 201 13.23 -4.53 20.41
CA GLU A 201 13.62 -4.38 21.82
C GLU A 201 12.44 -3.88 22.68
N TYR A 202 11.63 -2.98 22.14
CA TYR A 202 10.42 -2.49 22.82
C TYR A 202 9.36 -3.58 22.93
N ALA A 203 9.24 -4.43 21.91
CA ALA A 203 8.49 -5.68 21.93
C ALA A 203 9.14 -6.78 22.79
N ARG A 204 10.24 -6.47 23.51
CA ARG A 204 10.99 -7.40 24.38
C ARG A 204 11.47 -8.65 23.65
N ASN A 205 11.82 -8.52 22.37
CA ASN A 205 12.24 -9.59 21.49
C ASN A 205 11.25 -10.77 21.47
N THR A 206 9.95 -10.45 21.41
CA THR A 206 8.87 -11.45 21.35
C THR A 206 7.97 -11.12 20.16
N LEU A 207 7.59 -12.16 19.42
CA LEU A 207 6.56 -12.10 18.37
C LEU A 207 5.24 -12.70 18.91
N PRO A 208 4.08 -12.32 18.34
CA PRO A 208 3.92 -11.28 17.32
C PRO A 208 3.87 -9.89 17.95
N PHE A 209 4.19 -8.84 17.18
CA PHE A 209 3.95 -7.45 17.57
C PHE A 209 3.72 -6.56 16.34
N GLY A 210 2.89 -5.52 16.49
CA GLY A 210 2.58 -4.61 15.39
C GLY A 210 3.03 -3.18 15.67
N VAL A 211 3.40 -2.47 14.61
CA VAL A 211 3.81 -1.07 14.64
C VAL A 211 3.02 -0.27 13.62
N THR A 212 2.41 0.81 14.07
CA THR A 212 1.60 1.70 13.22
C THR A 212 2.31 3.02 12.93
N GLN A 213 2.00 3.63 11.79
CA GLN A 213 2.41 4.99 11.49
C GLN A 213 1.35 5.70 10.65
N ILE A 214 1.01 6.94 11.04
CA ILE A 214 0.22 7.85 10.22
C ILE A 214 1.11 9.00 9.77
N GLY A 215 1.28 9.18 8.46
CA GLY A 215 2.19 10.22 7.98
C GLY A 215 2.09 10.51 6.49
N ARG A 216 2.86 11.50 6.05
CA ARG A 216 2.93 11.88 4.64
C ARG A 216 3.76 10.89 3.84
N ALA A 217 3.33 10.65 2.62
CA ALA A 217 4.04 9.94 1.56
C ALA A 217 3.94 10.75 0.26
N TYR A 218 4.90 10.52 -0.64
CA TYR A 218 5.11 11.33 -1.82
C TYR A 218 5.38 10.46 -3.04
N ARG A 219 4.57 10.63 -4.08
CA ARG A 219 4.77 9.98 -5.38
C ARG A 219 4.77 11.05 -6.44
N ASN A 220 5.81 11.15 -7.26
CA ASN A 220 5.96 12.15 -8.31
C ASN A 220 5.12 11.79 -9.53
N GLU A 221 3.84 11.53 -9.28
CA GLU A 221 2.85 11.10 -10.24
C GLU A 221 2.89 11.95 -11.52
N ILE A 222 2.95 11.26 -12.67
CA ILE A 222 3.07 11.87 -13.99
C ILE A 222 1.82 12.70 -14.29
N SER A 223 0.62 12.13 -14.06
CA SER A 223 -0.65 12.79 -14.34
C SER A 223 -1.65 12.68 -13.19
N PRO A 224 -1.56 13.57 -12.18
CA PRO A 224 -2.52 13.64 -11.09
C PRO A 224 -3.93 13.98 -11.60
N ARG A 225 -4.94 13.19 -11.21
CA ARG A 225 -6.34 13.30 -11.69
C ARG A 225 -7.35 12.99 -10.58
N LYS A 226 -8.63 13.33 -10.80
CA LYS A 226 -9.78 13.04 -9.91
C LYS A 226 -9.63 13.60 -8.48
N GLY A 227 -9.27 14.87 -8.35
CA GLY A 227 -9.21 15.54 -7.04
C GLY A 227 -8.11 14.96 -6.13
N ILE A 228 -8.46 14.60 -4.90
CA ILE A 228 -7.51 14.03 -3.93
C ILE A 228 -7.35 12.50 -4.04
N VAL A 229 -7.93 11.87 -5.07
CA VAL A 229 -7.81 10.42 -5.29
C VAL A 229 -6.41 10.04 -5.78
N ARG A 230 -5.84 10.84 -6.69
CA ARG A 230 -4.48 10.64 -7.23
C ARG A 230 -3.66 11.93 -7.11
N THR A 231 -2.82 11.97 -6.07
CA THR A 231 -2.03 13.16 -5.71
C THR A 231 -0.54 12.85 -5.63
N ARG A 232 0.28 13.91 -5.53
CA ARG A 232 1.73 13.80 -5.36
C ARG A 232 2.18 13.80 -3.91
N GLU A 233 1.33 14.31 -3.03
CA GLU A 233 1.47 14.27 -1.58
C GLU A 233 0.13 13.80 -1.00
N PHE A 234 0.17 12.79 -0.15
CA PHE A 234 -0.99 12.25 0.55
C PHE A 234 -0.58 11.74 1.93
N THR A 235 -1.57 11.44 2.77
CA THR A 235 -1.35 10.77 4.06
C THR A 235 -1.72 9.30 3.93
N GLN A 236 -0.85 8.44 4.43
CA GLN A 236 -1.14 7.02 4.67
C GLN A 236 -1.23 6.75 6.16
N ALA A 237 -1.97 5.70 6.50
CA ALA A 237 -1.97 5.09 7.82
C ALA A 237 -1.67 3.59 7.63
N GLU A 238 -0.49 3.17 8.05
CA GLU A 238 0.03 1.82 7.79
C GLU A 238 0.31 1.10 9.10
N LEU A 239 0.11 -0.22 9.09
CA LEU A 239 0.43 -1.13 10.18
C LEU A 239 1.35 -2.21 9.64
N GLU A 240 2.54 -2.37 10.22
CA GLU A 240 3.38 -3.55 10.01
C GLU A 240 3.21 -4.51 11.17
N GLN A 241 2.54 -5.63 10.91
CA GLN A 241 2.38 -6.72 11.88
C GLN A 241 3.50 -7.76 11.66
N PHE A 242 4.43 -7.83 12.61
CA PHE A 242 5.52 -8.81 12.60
C PHE A 242 5.06 -10.10 13.26
N VAL A 243 5.22 -11.22 12.55
CA VAL A 243 4.76 -12.55 12.98
C VAL A 243 5.84 -13.60 12.74
N ASP A 244 5.88 -14.62 13.59
CA ASP A 244 6.59 -15.87 13.29
C ASP A 244 5.69 -16.74 12.40
N PRO A 245 6.07 -16.98 11.14
CA PRO A 245 5.23 -17.69 10.18
C PRO A 245 4.98 -19.16 10.54
N GLU A 246 5.72 -19.74 11.50
CA GLU A 246 5.56 -21.14 11.89
C GLU A 246 4.61 -21.34 13.07
N VAL A 247 4.40 -20.32 13.91
CA VAL A 247 3.70 -20.48 15.21
C VAL A 247 2.67 -19.41 15.52
N ASP A 248 2.75 -18.23 14.90
CA ASP A 248 1.82 -17.14 15.19
C ASP A 248 0.58 -17.21 14.28
N GLU A 249 -0.57 -17.40 14.92
CA GLU A 249 -1.88 -17.41 14.26
C GLU A 249 -2.68 -16.15 14.63
N PRO A 250 -3.44 -15.56 13.69
CA PRO A 250 -4.30 -14.43 13.97
C PRO A 250 -5.53 -14.85 14.80
N PRO A 251 -6.13 -13.95 15.59
CA PRO A 251 -7.35 -14.24 16.34
C PRO A 251 -8.60 -14.19 15.43
N LEU A 252 -8.71 -15.11 14.48
CA LEU A 252 -9.81 -15.19 13.50
C LEU A 252 -11.20 -15.26 14.14
N GLU A 253 -11.32 -15.91 15.32
CA GLU A 253 -12.59 -15.99 16.06
C GLU A 253 -13.21 -14.60 16.38
N ALA A 254 -12.39 -13.55 16.42
CA ALA A 254 -12.88 -12.19 16.68
C ALA A 254 -13.62 -11.57 15.48
N VAL A 255 -13.40 -12.12 14.28
CA VAL A 255 -13.90 -11.56 13.02
C VAL A 255 -14.61 -12.59 12.13
N GLU A 256 -14.72 -13.85 12.55
CA GLU A 256 -15.23 -14.96 11.73
C GLU A 256 -16.63 -14.68 11.15
N ASP A 257 -17.51 -14.01 11.91
CA ASP A 257 -18.88 -13.69 11.53
C ASP A 257 -19.01 -12.39 10.70
N VAL A 258 -17.90 -11.70 10.40
CA VAL A 258 -17.95 -10.43 9.64
C VAL A 258 -18.30 -10.73 8.19
N GLU A 259 -19.43 -10.19 7.73
CA GLU A 259 -19.86 -10.27 6.33
C GLU A 259 -18.97 -9.40 5.43
N VAL A 260 -18.51 -10.00 4.33
CA VAL A 260 -17.60 -9.40 3.34
C VAL A 260 -18.07 -9.70 1.91
N THR A 261 -17.88 -8.71 1.04
CA THR A 261 -18.05 -8.81 -0.40
C THR A 261 -16.68 -8.93 -1.05
N LEU A 262 -16.37 -10.09 -1.62
CA LEU A 262 -15.05 -10.39 -2.19
C LEU A 262 -15.13 -10.44 -3.71
N TYR A 263 -14.09 -9.95 -4.38
CA TYR A 263 -13.86 -10.06 -5.82
C TYR A 263 -12.52 -10.78 -6.07
N PRO A 264 -12.50 -12.13 -6.01
CA PRO A 264 -11.29 -12.93 -6.15
C PRO A 264 -10.66 -12.83 -7.54
N ALA A 265 -9.36 -13.12 -7.65
CA ALA A 265 -8.64 -13.13 -8.92
C ALA A 265 -9.29 -14.07 -9.94
N THR A 266 -9.81 -15.22 -9.50
CA THR A 266 -10.50 -16.19 -10.36
C THR A 266 -11.81 -15.67 -10.95
N SER A 267 -12.48 -14.75 -10.26
CA SER A 267 -13.72 -14.13 -10.75
C SER A 267 -13.45 -12.98 -11.71
N GLN A 268 -12.25 -12.38 -11.65
CA GLN A 268 -11.84 -11.29 -12.54
C GLN A 268 -11.62 -11.77 -13.98
N GLU A 269 -11.26 -13.03 -14.19
CA GLU A 269 -11.12 -13.64 -15.52
C GLU A 269 -12.47 -14.06 -16.17
N ALA A 270 -13.58 -13.95 -15.43
CA ALA A 270 -14.89 -14.40 -15.91
C ALA A 270 -15.54 -13.39 -16.89
N GLU A 271 -16.37 -13.89 -17.82
CA GLU A 271 -17.10 -13.03 -18.77
C GLU A 271 -18.13 -12.11 -18.08
N ASP A 272 -18.63 -12.52 -16.91
CA ASP A 272 -19.58 -11.76 -16.08
C ASP A 272 -18.97 -11.55 -14.69
N VAL A 273 -19.16 -10.36 -14.11
CA VAL A 273 -18.66 -10.05 -12.76
C VAL A 273 -19.41 -10.88 -11.72
N GLU A 274 -18.68 -11.78 -11.04
CA GLU A 274 -19.20 -12.61 -9.96
C GLU A 274 -18.50 -12.27 -8.63
N TYR A 275 -19.22 -11.56 -7.76
CA TYR A 275 -18.79 -11.33 -6.38
C TYR A 275 -19.12 -12.53 -5.49
N VAL A 276 -18.28 -12.76 -4.49
CA VAL A 276 -18.46 -13.76 -3.44
C VAL A 276 -18.91 -13.02 -2.17
N GLU A 277 -20.21 -13.14 -1.86
CA GLU A 277 -20.78 -12.67 -0.60
C GLU A 277 -20.66 -13.79 0.44
N THR A 278 -19.90 -13.56 1.51
CA THR A 278 -19.60 -14.58 2.52
C THR A 278 -19.22 -13.94 3.86
N THR A 279 -18.84 -14.76 4.83
CA THR A 279 -18.21 -14.32 6.08
C THR A 279 -16.71 -14.54 6.04
N VAL A 280 -15.93 -13.83 6.86
CA VAL A 280 -14.48 -14.04 6.94
C VAL A 280 -14.13 -15.49 7.28
N GLY A 281 -14.85 -16.12 8.20
CA GLY A 281 -14.62 -17.52 8.58
C GLY A 281 -14.84 -18.49 7.43
N GLU A 282 -15.95 -18.34 6.70
CA GLU A 282 -16.25 -19.14 5.50
C GLU A 282 -15.25 -18.87 4.37
N ALA A 283 -14.83 -17.62 4.16
CA ALA A 283 -13.83 -17.27 3.15
C ALA A 283 -12.48 -17.96 3.37
N VAL A 284 -12.08 -18.14 4.64
CA VAL A 284 -10.88 -18.90 5.01
C VAL A 284 -11.13 -20.42 4.87
N GLU A 285 -12.26 -20.94 5.36
CA GLU A 285 -12.59 -22.36 5.27
C GLU A 285 -12.66 -22.86 3.82
N ASP A 286 -13.24 -22.05 2.93
CA ASP A 286 -13.38 -22.34 1.50
C ASP A 286 -12.11 -22.02 0.69
N GLY A 287 -11.10 -21.38 1.32
CA GLY A 287 -9.83 -21.02 0.68
C GLY A 287 -9.95 -19.90 -0.35
N VAL A 288 -10.96 -19.03 -0.23
CA VAL A 288 -11.11 -17.83 -1.06
C VAL A 288 -10.04 -16.82 -0.70
N VAL A 289 -9.83 -16.58 0.59
CA VAL A 289 -8.69 -15.80 1.12
C VAL A 289 -7.67 -16.81 1.63
N ALA A 290 -6.48 -16.82 1.03
CA ALA A 290 -5.52 -17.91 1.25
C ALA A 290 -4.71 -17.72 2.55
N ASN A 291 -4.58 -16.49 3.02
CA ASN A 291 -3.79 -16.16 4.20
C ASN A 291 -4.68 -15.71 5.37
N ASP A 292 -4.60 -16.45 6.48
CA ASP A 292 -5.38 -16.20 7.70
C ASP A 292 -5.16 -14.79 8.27
N TRP A 293 -3.94 -14.26 8.21
CA TRP A 293 -3.65 -12.92 8.73
C TRP A 293 -4.25 -11.83 7.85
N VAL A 294 -4.22 -12.00 6.53
CA VAL A 294 -4.91 -11.11 5.60
C VAL A 294 -6.41 -11.14 5.89
N ALA A 295 -7.01 -12.33 5.96
CA ALA A 295 -8.44 -12.50 6.27
C ALA A 295 -8.83 -11.82 7.60
N TYR A 296 -7.99 -11.97 8.63
CA TYR A 296 -8.19 -11.29 9.91
C TYR A 296 -8.28 -9.77 9.74
N TYR A 297 -7.35 -9.15 9.02
CA TYR A 297 -7.35 -7.70 8.82
C TYR A 297 -8.46 -7.20 7.90
N LEU A 298 -8.93 -7.99 6.93
CA LEU A 298 -10.17 -7.68 6.18
C LEU A 298 -11.36 -7.60 7.14
N GLY A 299 -11.46 -8.57 8.05
CA GLY A 299 -12.50 -8.64 9.09
C GLY A 299 -12.42 -7.51 10.12
N VAL A 300 -11.23 -7.00 10.42
CA VAL A 300 -11.05 -5.81 11.26
C VAL A 300 -11.41 -4.52 10.49
N ALA A 301 -11.03 -4.43 9.21
CA ALA A 301 -11.19 -3.24 8.41
C ALA A 301 -12.65 -2.97 8.00
N LYS A 302 -13.42 -4.00 7.64
CA LYS A 302 -14.82 -3.81 7.20
C LYS A 302 -15.66 -3.07 8.26
N PRO A 303 -15.74 -3.52 9.53
CA PRO A 303 -16.50 -2.80 10.56
C PRO A 303 -15.97 -1.40 10.83
N TRP A 304 -14.67 -1.17 10.62
CA TRP A 304 -14.07 0.17 10.72
C TRP A 304 -14.58 1.11 9.62
N TYR A 305 -14.59 0.66 8.36
CA TYR A 305 -15.13 1.43 7.23
C TYR A 305 -16.61 1.75 7.40
N GLU A 306 -17.41 0.77 7.83
CA GLU A 306 -18.82 0.96 8.16
C GLU A 306 -18.99 2.02 9.25
N ARG A 307 -18.18 1.96 10.32
CA ARG A 307 -18.24 2.91 11.44
C ARG A 307 -17.91 4.35 11.03
N ILE A 308 -16.97 4.57 10.11
CA ILE A 308 -16.63 5.92 9.67
C ILE A 308 -17.60 6.46 8.61
N GLY A 309 -18.57 5.65 8.16
CA GLY A 309 -19.63 6.06 7.25
C GLY A 309 -19.34 5.83 5.77
N VAL A 310 -18.48 4.86 5.42
CA VAL A 310 -18.42 4.37 4.04
C VAL A 310 -19.68 3.56 3.76
N ASP A 311 -20.38 3.89 2.67
CA ASP A 311 -21.49 3.09 2.15
C ASP A 311 -21.03 1.67 1.75
N MET A 312 -21.54 0.65 2.46
CA MET A 312 -21.16 -0.75 2.26
C MET A 312 -21.78 -1.36 1.00
N ASP A 313 -22.84 -0.77 0.42
CA ASP A 313 -23.36 -1.19 -0.90
C ASP A 313 -22.43 -0.75 -2.05
N ARG A 314 -21.51 0.18 -1.76
CA ARG A 314 -20.49 0.75 -2.66
C ARG A 314 -19.07 0.38 -2.22
N PHE A 315 -18.91 -0.75 -1.54
CA PHE A 315 -17.64 -1.23 -0.98
C PHE A 315 -17.41 -2.70 -1.32
N ARG A 316 -16.16 -3.09 -1.60
CA ARG A 316 -15.76 -4.49 -1.79
C ARG A 316 -14.29 -4.69 -1.43
N PHE A 317 -13.88 -5.95 -1.31
CA PHE A 317 -12.46 -6.33 -1.32
C PHE A 317 -12.11 -7.02 -2.64
N ARG A 318 -11.10 -6.55 -3.36
CA ARG A 318 -10.62 -7.15 -4.61
C ARG A 318 -9.26 -7.80 -4.41
N GLN A 319 -9.09 -9.03 -4.85
CA GLN A 319 -7.79 -9.69 -4.81
C GLN A 319 -6.91 -9.21 -5.97
N HIS A 320 -5.62 -9.00 -5.74
CA HIS A 320 -4.68 -8.73 -6.83
C HIS A 320 -4.58 -9.90 -7.80
N LEU A 321 -4.47 -9.59 -9.09
CA LEU A 321 -4.11 -10.56 -10.10
C LEU A 321 -2.63 -10.99 -9.95
N PRO A 322 -2.24 -12.16 -10.47
CA PRO A 322 -0.86 -12.64 -10.32
C PRO A 322 0.22 -11.67 -10.83
N GLY A 323 -0.09 -10.83 -11.82
CA GLY A 323 0.80 -9.81 -12.39
C GLY A 323 0.82 -8.47 -11.64
N GLU A 324 -0.26 -8.10 -10.96
CA GLU A 324 -0.37 -6.85 -10.17
C GLU A 324 0.31 -6.93 -8.80
N ARG A 325 0.49 -8.15 -8.27
CA ARG A 325 1.09 -8.32 -6.95
C ARG A 325 2.49 -7.72 -6.94
N ALA A 326 2.75 -6.85 -5.96
CA ALA A 326 4.10 -6.44 -5.62
C ALA A 326 4.98 -7.69 -5.48
N HIS A 327 6.23 -7.61 -5.94
CA HIS A 327 7.15 -8.76 -6.03
C HIS A 327 7.38 -9.51 -4.71
N TYR A 328 6.98 -8.92 -3.58
CA TYR A 328 7.06 -9.49 -2.23
C TYR A 328 5.73 -10.01 -1.64
N ALA A 329 4.56 -9.76 -2.25
CA ALA A 329 3.26 -10.11 -1.67
C ALA A 329 2.79 -11.51 -2.08
N ALA A 330 2.59 -12.42 -1.10
CA ALA A 330 2.10 -13.78 -1.36
C ALA A 330 0.59 -13.82 -1.64
N ASP A 331 -0.19 -13.07 -0.87
CA ASP A 331 -1.63 -12.82 -1.02
C ASP A 331 -1.87 -11.33 -0.73
N CYS A 332 -2.70 -10.67 -1.55
CA CYS A 332 -2.95 -9.24 -1.45
C CYS A 332 -4.40 -8.93 -1.86
N TRP A 333 -5.08 -8.16 -1.01
CA TRP A 333 -6.46 -7.74 -1.20
C TRP A 333 -6.58 -6.24 -1.00
N ASP A 334 -7.29 -5.56 -1.90
CA ASP A 334 -7.57 -4.14 -1.81
C ASP A 334 -8.99 -3.92 -1.30
N ALA A 335 -9.17 -3.06 -0.31
CA ALA A 335 -10.46 -2.43 -0.06
C ALA A 335 -10.72 -1.38 -1.14
N GLU A 336 -11.82 -1.53 -1.88
CA GLU A 336 -12.23 -0.60 -2.92
C GLU A 336 -13.57 0.04 -2.58
N ALA A 337 -13.68 1.33 -2.87
CA ALA A 337 -14.94 2.06 -2.84
C ALA A 337 -15.31 2.54 -4.23
N GLU A 338 -16.60 2.47 -4.56
CA GLU A 338 -17.13 2.93 -5.84
C GLU A 338 -17.34 4.44 -5.81
N LEU A 339 -16.75 5.14 -6.78
CA LEU A 339 -16.78 6.59 -6.93
C LEU A 339 -17.07 6.97 -8.40
N ASP A 340 -18.25 7.53 -8.68
CA ASP A 340 -18.67 8.04 -10.01
C ASP A 340 -18.56 7.00 -11.15
N GLY A 341 -18.90 5.74 -10.85
CA GLY A 341 -18.87 4.58 -11.73
C GLY A 341 -17.57 3.76 -11.67
N ASP A 342 -16.54 4.25 -10.97
CA ASP A 342 -15.21 3.63 -10.92
C ASP A 342 -14.91 3.06 -9.53
N TRP A 343 -14.30 1.87 -9.47
CA TRP A 343 -13.78 1.33 -8.21
C TRP A 343 -12.39 1.90 -7.92
N VAL A 344 -12.21 2.41 -6.71
CA VAL A 344 -10.97 3.04 -6.26
C VAL A 344 -10.49 2.37 -4.99
N GLU A 345 -9.26 1.85 -5.04
CA GLU A 345 -8.54 1.31 -3.89
C GLU A 345 -8.36 2.39 -2.81
N ILE A 346 -8.81 2.11 -1.59
CA ILE A 346 -8.69 2.98 -0.41
C ILE A 346 -7.83 2.38 0.69
N ALA A 347 -7.54 1.08 0.64
CA ALA A 347 -6.48 0.42 1.40
C ALA A 347 -6.05 -0.88 0.73
N GLY A 348 -4.79 -1.28 0.93
CA GLY A 348 -4.26 -2.60 0.58
C GLY A 348 -4.00 -3.45 1.83
N PHE A 349 -4.16 -4.76 1.71
CA PHE A 349 -3.91 -5.74 2.76
C PHE A 349 -3.01 -6.84 2.20
N SER A 350 -1.73 -6.80 2.54
CA SER A 350 -0.71 -7.66 1.93
C SER A 350 0.01 -8.54 2.96
N TYR A 351 0.39 -9.75 2.53
CA TYR A 351 1.34 -10.59 3.26
C TYR A 351 2.70 -10.55 2.55
N ARG A 352 3.66 -9.82 3.12
CA ARG A 352 4.95 -9.45 2.48
C ARG A 352 6.10 -10.42 2.76
N SER A 353 5.79 -11.56 3.40
CA SER A 353 6.76 -12.51 3.94
C SER A 353 7.89 -11.80 4.72
N ASP A 354 9.13 -12.27 4.62
CA ASP A 354 10.30 -11.67 5.24
C ASP A 354 11.05 -10.66 4.33
N TYR A 355 10.49 -10.31 3.16
CA TYR A 355 11.22 -9.60 2.10
C TYR A 355 11.89 -8.32 2.61
N ASP A 356 11.13 -7.43 3.25
CA ASP A 356 11.62 -6.12 3.69
C ASP A 356 12.73 -6.25 4.73
N LEU A 357 12.56 -7.14 5.71
CA LEU A 357 13.53 -7.36 6.77
C LEU A 357 14.80 -8.03 6.24
N SER A 358 14.66 -9.01 5.34
CA SER A 358 15.78 -9.68 4.69
C SER A 358 16.56 -8.69 3.81
N LYS A 359 15.88 -7.81 3.07
CA LYS A 359 16.52 -6.78 2.26
C LYS A 359 17.32 -5.79 3.11
N HIS A 360 16.76 -5.28 4.20
CA HIS A 360 17.51 -4.37 5.08
C HIS A 360 18.65 -5.09 5.82
N ALA A 361 18.50 -6.38 6.14
CA ALA A 361 19.58 -7.20 6.69
C ALA A 361 20.75 -7.37 5.70
N GLU A 362 20.46 -7.60 4.42
CA GLU A 362 21.49 -7.69 3.36
C GLU A 362 22.30 -6.39 3.20
N HIS A 363 21.68 -5.24 3.50
CA HIS A 363 22.27 -3.91 3.29
C HIS A 363 22.77 -3.24 4.58
N SER A 364 22.75 -3.94 5.71
CA SER A 364 23.21 -3.38 7.00
C SER A 364 23.96 -4.38 7.86
N GLU A 365 24.72 -3.88 8.84
CA GLU A 365 25.45 -4.72 9.81
C GLU A 365 24.57 -5.14 11.00
N GLU A 366 23.28 -4.76 11.00
CA GLU A 366 22.35 -4.98 12.11
C GLU A 366 21.53 -6.27 11.92
N SER A 367 21.05 -6.84 13.02
CA SER A 367 20.23 -8.06 12.95
C SER A 367 18.74 -7.75 12.85
N TYR A 368 18.09 -8.25 11.81
CA TYR A 368 16.64 -8.14 11.58
C TYR A 368 15.86 -9.41 11.98
N THR A 369 16.42 -10.17 12.93
CA THR A 369 15.81 -11.39 13.46
C THR A 369 15.39 -11.23 14.92
N VAL A 370 14.49 -12.11 15.37
CA VAL A 370 14.12 -12.28 16.78
C VAL A 370 14.53 -13.68 17.22
N PHE A 371 15.18 -13.81 18.38
CA PHE A 371 15.51 -15.10 18.94
C PHE A 371 14.29 -15.72 19.61
N ARG A 372 13.82 -16.85 19.07
CA ARG A 372 12.77 -17.68 19.63
C ARG A 372 13.39 -18.85 20.39
N GLN A 373 13.14 -18.89 21.70
CA GLN A 373 13.56 -20.02 22.53
C GLN A 373 12.71 -21.27 22.21
N TYR A 374 13.34 -22.44 22.10
CA TYR A 374 12.62 -23.71 22.03
C TYR A 374 12.04 -24.09 23.39
N ASP A 375 10.93 -24.83 23.39
CA ASP A 375 10.38 -25.43 24.62
C ASP A 375 11.39 -26.38 25.28
N GLU A 376 12.07 -27.18 24.47
CA GLU A 376 13.17 -28.05 24.87
C GLU A 376 14.40 -27.78 23.97
N PRO A 377 15.60 -27.54 24.55
CA PRO A 377 16.81 -27.34 23.76
C PRO A 377 17.07 -28.52 22.82
N LYS A 378 17.45 -28.21 21.58
CA LYS A 378 17.76 -29.21 20.57
C LYS A 378 19.26 -29.46 20.55
N THR A 379 19.68 -30.73 20.59
CA THR A 379 21.07 -31.10 20.31
C THR A 379 21.19 -31.41 18.83
N VAL A 380 22.02 -30.65 18.13
CA VAL A 380 22.29 -30.82 16.70
C VAL A 380 23.78 -31.01 16.49
N ASP A 381 24.14 -31.91 15.57
CA ASP A 381 25.51 -32.05 15.09
C ASP A 381 25.76 -30.95 14.07
N ARG A 382 26.66 -30.01 14.37
CA ARG A 382 27.08 -28.98 13.41
C ARG A 382 28.44 -29.31 12.82
N PRO A 383 28.64 -29.08 11.50
CA PRO A 383 29.97 -29.11 10.92
C PRO A 383 30.76 -27.92 11.46
N VAL A 384 31.98 -28.18 11.91
CA VAL A 384 32.92 -27.16 12.38
C VAL A 384 34.20 -27.33 11.60
N VAL A 385 34.63 -26.23 10.97
CA VAL A 385 35.90 -26.10 10.27
C VAL A 385 36.74 -25.10 11.06
N GLU A 386 37.98 -25.48 11.39
CA GLU A 386 38.92 -24.65 12.15
C GLU A 386 40.25 -24.62 11.37
N PRO A 387 40.36 -23.84 10.28
CA PRO A 387 41.48 -23.95 9.37
C PRO A 387 42.83 -23.63 10.04
N ASP A 388 43.87 -24.46 9.80
CA ASP A 388 45.19 -24.22 10.38
C ASP A 388 45.91 -23.08 9.65
N MET A 389 45.73 -21.86 10.16
CA MET A 389 46.36 -20.65 9.61
C MET A 389 47.89 -20.69 9.61
N SER A 390 48.53 -21.54 10.43
CA SER A 390 49.99 -21.68 10.45
C SER A 390 50.52 -22.43 9.23
N GLU A 391 49.69 -23.26 8.60
CA GLU A 391 49.98 -24.02 7.38
C GLU A 391 49.34 -23.37 6.14
N LEU A 392 48.12 -22.83 6.25
CA LEU A 392 47.46 -22.09 5.16
C LEU A 392 48.20 -20.81 4.79
N GLY A 393 48.71 -20.06 5.77
CA GLY A 393 49.47 -18.83 5.53
C GLY A 393 50.68 -19.03 4.60
N PRO A 394 51.57 -20.01 4.87
CA PRO A 394 52.66 -20.37 3.95
C PRO A 394 52.21 -20.92 2.60
N ALA A 395 51.09 -21.65 2.53
CA ALA A 395 50.61 -22.30 1.32
C ALA A 395 49.93 -21.33 0.34
N PHE A 396 49.08 -20.43 0.85
CA PHE A 396 48.22 -19.54 0.05
C PHE A 396 48.58 -18.06 0.16
N GLY A 397 49.50 -17.70 1.07
CA GLY A 397 50.05 -16.34 1.16
C GLY A 397 49.00 -15.29 1.51
N GLY A 398 48.83 -14.30 0.63
CA GLY A 398 47.89 -13.19 0.83
C GLY A 398 46.42 -13.60 0.86
N THR A 399 46.08 -14.72 0.22
CA THR A 399 44.72 -15.24 0.06
C THR A 399 44.35 -16.25 1.15
N ALA A 400 45.24 -16.52 2.10
CA ALA A 400 45.02 -17.57 3.10
C ALA A 400 43.81 -17.28 4.02
N ALA A 401 43.51 -16.01 4.28
CA ALA A 401 42.34 -15.62 5.07
C ALA A 401 41.04 -15.90 4.30
N ASP A 402 40.98 -15.48 3.03
CA ASP A 402 39.83 -15.67 2.16
C ASP A 402 39.57 -17.17 1.89
N VAL A 403 40.63 -17.98 1.76
CA VAL A 403 40.53 -19.45 1.65
C VAL A 403 39.98 -20.07 2.95
N ALA A 404 40.39 -19.58 4.11
CA ALA A 404 39.88 -20.07 5.40
C ALA A 404 38.39 -19.73 5.56
N GLU A 405 38.00 -18.50 5.24
CA GLU A 405 36.60 -18.05 5.24
C GLU A 405 35.75 -18.88 4.27
N ALA A 406 36.22 -19.10 3.03
CA ALA A 406 35.52 -19.92 2.06
C ALA A 406 35.36 -21.40 2.49
N LEU A 407 36.30 -21.96 3.25
CA LEU A 407 36.18 -23.30 3.82
C LEU A 407 35.12 -23.35 4.93
N GLU A 408 35.08 -22.33 5.79
CA GLU A 408 34.07 -22.21 6.85
C GLU A 408 32.67 -22.09 6.22
N GLU A 409 32.47 -21.17 5.28
CA GLU A 409 31.20 -21.00 4.55
C GLU A 409 30.77 -22.25 3.78
N LEU A 410 31.71 -22.92 3.11
CA LEU A 410 31.41 -24.16 2.39
C LEU A 410 30.93 -25.23 3.38
N SER A 411 31.54 -25.35 4.55
CA SER A 411 31.15 -26.37 5.54
C SER A 411 29.75 -26.17 6.11
N GLU A 412 29.33 -24.91 6.26
CA GLU A 412 27.97 -24.58 6.70
C GLU A 412 26.94 -24.84 5.61
N ARG A 413 27.28 -24.52 4.36
CA ARG A 413 26.40 -24.68 3.19
C ARG A 413 26.26 -26.14 2.73
N ASP A 414 27.38 -26.84 2.63
CA ASP A 414 27.49 -28.21 2.16
C ASP A 414 28.70 -28.90 2.82
N PRO A 415 28.49 -29.70 3.89
CA PRO A 415 29.57 -30.40 4.56
C PRO A 415 30.02 -31.67 3.83
N GLU A 416 29.31 -32.16 2.81
CA GLU A 416 29.65 -33.41 2.10
C GLU A 416 31.08 -33.42 1.51
N PRO A 417 31.60 -32.32 0.92
CA PRO A 417 32.97 -32.25 0.41
C PRO A 417 34.07 -32.46 1.44
N PHE A 418 33.77 -32.34 2.74
CA PHE A 418 34.75 -32.54 3.81
C PHE A 418 34.76 -33.97 4.36
N VAL A 419 33.72 -34.76 4.11
CA VAL A 419 33.56 -36.10 4.69
C VAL A 419 34.45 -37.11 3.95
N ASP A 420 35.40 -37.71 4.68
CA ASP A 420 36.38 -38.67 4.15
C ASP A 420 37.20 -38.13 2.95
N ALA A 421 37.32 -36.81 2.85
CA ALA A 421 38.03 -36.14 1.76
C ALA A 421 39.55 -36.12 1.98
N VAL A 422 40.30 -36.08 0.88
CA VAL A 422 41.75 -35.85 0.89
C VAL A 422 42.07 -34.39 0.57
N ALA A 423 41.20 -33.74 -0.20
CA ALA A 423 41.27 -32.32 -0.50
C ALA A 423 39.85 -31.77 -0.70
N VAL A 424 39.68 -30.49 -0.39
CA VAL A 424 38.46 -29.71 -0.53
C VAL A 424 38.75 -28.57 -1.50
N GLU A 425 37.84 -28.33 -2.44
CA GLU A 425 37.96 -27.25 -3.41
C GLU A 425 37.09 -26.06 -2.97
N VAL A 426 37.69 -24.87 -2.89
CA VAL A 426 36.99 -23.61 -2.60
C VAL A 426 37.28 -22.58 -3.67
N GLU A 427 36.30 -21.74 -3.98
CA GLU A 427 36.45 -20.65 -4.95
C GLU A 427 36.59 -19.32 -4.20
N VAL A 428 37.64 -18.57 -4.51
CA VAL A 428 37.89 -17.23 -3.97
C VAL A 428 38.17 -16.30 -5.15
N ASP A 429 37.43 -15.20 -5.27
CA ASP A 429 37.55 -14.22 -6.36
C ASP A 429 37.50 -14.83 -7.79
N GLY A 430 36.75 -15.93 -7.97
CA GLY A 430 36.63 -16.64 -9.25
C GLY A 430 37.83 -17.53 -9.60
N GLU A 431 38.76 -17.72 -8.68
CA GLU A 431 39.86 -18.68 -8.78
C GLU A 431 39.60 -19.87 -7.84
N SER A 432 39.80 -21.08 -8.34
CA SER A 432 39.62 -22.32 -7.58
C SER A 432 40.92 -22.72 -6.86
N TYR A 433 40.80 -23.05 -5.59
CA TYR A 433 41.87 -23.43 -4.68
C TYR A 433 41.60 -24.84 -4.12
N GLU A 434 42.52 -25.75 -4.36
CA GLU A 434 42.52 -27.10 -3.76
C GLU A 434 43.27 -27.04 -2.42
N VAL A 435 42.56 -27.34 -1.33
CA VAL A 435 43.08 -27.34 0.03
C VAL A 435 43.11 -28.78 0.56
N ASP A 436 44.23 -29.20 1.13
CA ASP A 436 44.30 -30.51 1.81
C ASP A 436 43.27 -30.55 2.95
N ALA A 437 42.42 -31.57 2.98
CA ALA A 437 41.29 -31.66 3.92
C ALA A 437 41.76 -31.67 5.38
N ASP A 438 42.97 -32.16 5.66
CA ASP A 438 43.56 -32.14 7.01
C ASP A 438 43.81 -30.70 7.49
N LEU A 439 43.99 -29.73 6.59
CA LEU A 439 44.21 -28.32 6.94
C LEU A 439 42.92 -27.59 7.33
N ALA A 440 41.75 -28.08 6.90
CA ALA A 440 40.46 -27.53 7.27
C ALA A 440 40.04 -27.93 8.69
N ASN A 441 40.66 -28.98 9.28
CA ASN A 441 40.31 -29.52 10.60
C ASN A 441 38.79 -29.76 10.79
N PHE A 442 38.13 -30.27 9.75
CA PHE A 442 36.69 -30.53 9.78
C PHE A 442 36.31 -31.55 10.85
N ARG A 443 35.30 -31.24 11.64
CA ARG A 443 34.69 -32.15 12.63
C ARG A 443 33.21 -31.88 12.81
N TRP A 444 32.47 -32.92 13.15
CA TRP A 444 31.12 -32.77 13.68
C TRP A 444 31.18 -32.49 15.18
N GLU A 445 30.50 -31.45 15.62
CA GLU A 445 30.38 -31.08 17.03
C GLU A 445 28.92 -31.05 17.47
N GLU A 446 28.61 -31.80 18.53
CA GLU A 446 27.30 -31.73 19.19
C GLU A 446 27.14 -30.36 19.86
N GLN A 447 26.25 -29.53 19.33
CA GLN A 447 25.89 -28.25 19.91
C GLN A 447 24.46 -28.29 20.44
N THR A 448 24.26 -27.75 21.66
CA THR A 448 22.93 -27.59 22.24
C THR A 448 22.42 -26.20 21.93
N GLU A 449 21.39 -26.13 21.10
CA GLU A 449 20.72 -24.90 20.72
C GLU A 449 19.52 -24.66 21.64
N ALA A 450 19.51 -23.49 22.29
CA ALA A 450 18.40 -23.09 23.14
C ALA A 450 17.20 -22.54 22.34
N GLY A 451 17.38 -22.24 21.05
CA GLY A 451 16.39 -21.58 20.22
C GLY A 451 16.92 -21.29 18.83
N VAL A 452 16.14 -20.54 18.04
CA VAL A 452 16.45 -20.17 16.66
C VAL A 452 16.22 -18.68 16.45
N HIS A 453 16.99 -18.08 15.56
CA HIS A 453 16.70 -16.74 15.06
C HIS A 453 15.69 -16.83 13.92
N VAL A 454 14.55 -16.17 14.10
CA VAL A 454 13.48 -16.08 13.11
C VAL A 454 13.52 -14.71 12.47
N THR A 455 13.55 -14.64 11.14
CA THR A 455 13.22 -13.41 10.42
C THR A 455 11.68 -13.33 10.37
N PRO A 456 11.07 -12.35 11.04
CA PRO A 456 9.61 -12.25 11.05
C PRO A 456 9.06 -12.07 9.64
N HIS A 457 7.89 -12.64 9.41
CA HIS A 457 7.07 -12.23 8.28
C HIS A 457 6.27 -10.98 8.63
N VAL A 458 5.88 -10.23 7.60
CA VAL A 458 5.14 -8.96 7.74
C VAL A 458 3.77 -9.08 7.09
N VAL A 459 2.76 -8.62 7.82
CA VAL A 459 1.40 -8.39 7.30
C VAL A 459 1.12 -6.90 7.35
N GLU A 460 0.74 -6.33 6.21
CA GLU A 460 0.60 -4.89 6.05
C GLU A 460 -0.82 -4.51 5.63
N PRO A 461 -1.59 -3.92 6.55
CA PRO A 461 -2.70 -3.05 6.19
C PRO A 461 -2.23 -1.61 5.91
N SER A 462 -2.31 -1.16 4.65
CA SER A 462 -1.93 0.19 4.20
C SER A 462 -3.15 1.00 3.78
N PHE A 463 -3.51 2.06 4.51
CA PHE A 463 -4.70 2.87 4.25
C PHE A 463 -4.37 4.21 3.61
N GLY A 464 -5.03 4.52 2.48
CA GLY A 464 -5.03 5.85 1.87
C GLY A 464 -6.00 6.78 2.60
N VAL A 465 -5.50 7.60 3.54
CA VAL A 465 -6.34 8.50 4.35
C VAL A 465 -7.04 9.53 3.46
N ASP A 466 -6.32 10.12 2.50
CA ASP A 466 -6.87 11.15 1.61
C ASP A 466 -7.97 10.58 0.69
N ARG A 467 -7.78 9.36 0.16
CA ARG A 467 -8.81 8.65 -0.62
C ARG A 467 -10.03 8.33 0.25
N THR A 468 -9.82 7.83 1.47
CA THR A 468 -10.91 7.58 2.44
C THR A 468 -11.70 8.86 2.73
N VAL A 469 -11.04 10.00 2.92
CA VAL A 469 -11.72 11.28 3.12
C VAL A 469 -12.55 11.68 1.89
N TYR A 470 -12.04 11.46 0.68
CA TYR A 470 -12.82 11.69 -0.54
C TYR A 470 -14.06 10.80 -0.59
N THR A 471 -13.90 9.50 -0.35
CA THR A 471 -14.98 8.51 -0.29
C THR A 471 -16.07 8.95 0.68
N LEU A 472 -15.72 9.38 1.89
CA LEU A 472 -16.70 9.87 2.86
C LEU A 472 -17.44 11.11 2.39
N VAL A 473 -16.77 12.03 1.69
CA VAL A 473 -17.45 13.21 1.12
C VAL A 473 -18.38 12.79 -0.02
N ALA A 474 -17.98 11.86 -0.88
CA ALA A 474 -18.81 11.36 -1.97
C ALA A 474 -20.04 10.59 -1.44
N HIS A 475 -19.83 9.58 -0.60
CA HIS A 475 -20.89 8.71 -0.08
C HIS A 475 -21.86 9.45 0.85
N ALA A 476 -21.40 10.51 1.53
CA ALA A 476 -22.28 11.31 2.38
C ALA A 476 -23.08 12.38 1.61
N LEU A 477 -22.82 12.63 0.32
CA LEU A 477 -23.49 13.68 -0.44
C LEU A 477 -24.91 13.26 -0.81
N GLU A 478 -25.88 13.83 -0.10
CA GLU A 478 -27.29 13.48 -0.24
C GLU A 478 -28.15 14.67 -0.70
N ARG A 479 -29.30 14.36 -1.33
CA ARG A 479 -30.30 15.33 -1.77
C ARG A 479 -31.64 15.08 -1.06
N ASP A 480 -32.30 16.15 -0.65
CA ASP A 480 -33.62 16.11 -0.02
C ASP A 480 -34.49 17.28 -0.50
N VAL A 481 -35.81 17.14 -0.41
CA VAL A 481 -36.78 18.18 -0.80
C VAL A 481 -37.51 18.67 0.43
N VAL A 482 -37.29 19.94 0.79
CA VAL A 482 -37.98 20.59 1.91
C VAL A 482 -38.74 21.81 1.39
N ALA A 483 -40.04 21.84 1.64
CA ALA A 483 -40.93 22.92 1.21
C ALA A 483 -40.85 23.21 -0.31
N ASP A 484 -40.84 22.14 -1.11
CA ASP A 484 -40.71 22.17 -2.58
C ASP A 484 -39.37 22.75 -3.10
N GLU A 485 -38.37 22.90 -2.23
CA GLU A 485 -37.00 23.29 -2.58
C GLU A 485 -36.04 22.11 -2.40
N GLU A 486 -35.27 21.80 -3.45
CA GLU A 486 -34.19 20.82 -3.39
C GLU A 486 -33.01 21.40 -2.61
N ARG A 487 -32.46 20.61 -1.69
CA ARG A 487 -31.24 20.94 -0.94
C ARG A 487 -30.29 19.76 -0.94
N THR A 488 -29.00 20.07 -0.95
CA THR A 488 -27.94 19.10 -0.66
C THR A 488 -27.53 19.16 0.81
N TYR A 489 -27.20 18.03 1.38
CA TYR A 489 -26.64 17.91 2.73
C TYR A 489 -25.58 16.80 2.77
N MET A 490 -24.77 16.81 3.83
CA MET A 490 -23.76 15.77 4.06
C MET A 490 -24.24 14.87 5.19
N ALA A 491 -24.50 13.60 4.90
CA ALA A 491 -24.93 12.57 5.83
C ALA A 491 -23.74 11.87 6.53
N PHE A 492 -22.76 12.63 7.02
CA PHE A 492 -21.62 12.03 7.72
C PHE A 492 -22.04 11.28 8.97
N ASP A 493 -21.37 10.16 9.25
CA ASP A 493 -21.49 9.50 10.55
C ASP A 493 -21.06 10.47 11.68
N PRO A 494 -21.80 10.55 12.80
CA PRO A 494 -21.46 11.44 13.92
C PRO A 494 -20.06 11.24 14.48
N GLY A 495 -19.48 10.04 14.36
CA GLY A 495 -18.13 9.72 14.84
C GLY A 495 -17.02 10.44 14.07
N VAL A 496 -17.27 10.82 12.82
CA VAL A 496 -16.27 11.52 11.97
C VAL A 496 -16.71 12.91 11.49
N ALA A 497 -17.96 13.30 11.76
CA ALA A 497 -18.51 14.59 11.37
C ALA A 497 -17.56 15.76 11.74
N PRO A 498 -17.20 16.64 10.78
CA PRO A 498 -16.25 17.74 11.00
C PRO A 498 -16.68 18.72 12.09
N THR A 499 -18.00 18.89 12.23
CA THR A 499 -18.64 19.75 13.23
C THR A 499 -19.73 18.93 13.92
N ALA A 500 -19.54 18.63 15.21
CA ALA A 500 -20.47 17.79 15.96
C ALA A 500 -21.82 18.49 16.23
N VAL A 501 -21.81 19.79 16.53
CA VAL A 501 -23.01 20.55 16.91
C VAL A 501 -22.96 21.97 16.33
N GLY A 502 -24.07 22.42 15.74
CA GLY A 502 -24.31 23.81 15.38
C GLY A 502 -25.32 24.47 16.33
N VAL A 503 -24.96 25.62 16.90
CA VAL A 503 -25.85 26.41 17.77
C VAL A 503 -26.23 27.68 17.03
N PHE A 504 -27.53 27.83 16.71
CA PHE A 504 -28.03 28.95 15.92
C PHE A 504 -29.14 29.69 16.68
N PRO A 505 -28.95 30.96 17.06
CA PRO A 505 -30.03 31.75 17.63
C PRO A 505 -31.10 31.99 16.56
N LEU A 506 -32.38 31.76 16.90
CA LEU A 506 -33.48 31.90 15.96
C LEU A 506 -33.62 33.34 15.43
N LEU A 507 -33.34 34.33 16.27
CA LEU A 507 -33.43 35.75 15.96
C LEU A 507 -32.12 36.44 16.32
N SER A 508 -31.42 36.97 15.31
CA SER A 508 -30.15 37.67 15.49
C SER A 508 -30.26 39.01 16.22
N ASN A 509 -31.49 39.53 16.39
CA ASN A 509 -31.76 40.80 17.05
C ASN A 509 -32.28 40.65 18.49
N ASP A 510 -32.38 39.42 19.00
CA ASP A 510 -32.71 39.15 20.40
C ASP A 510 -31.42 38.86 21.18
N GLU A 511 -30.93 39.87 21.92
CA GLU A 511 -29.69 39.79 22.68
C GLU A 511 -29.69 38.64 23.70
N ALA A 512 -30.85 38.27 24.25
CA ALA A 512 -30.93 37.17 25.21
C ALA A 512 -30.74 35.80 24.55
N LEU A 513 -31.31 35.61 23.35
CA LEU A 513 -31.11 34.39 22.57
C LEU A 513 -29.71 34.29 21.99
N VAL A 514 -29.14 35.41 21.54
CA VAL A 514 -27.75 35.43 21.05
C VAL A 514 -26.78 35.12 22.21
N GLY A 515 -26.95 35.75 23.38
CA GLY A 515 -26.11 35.46 24.54
C GLY A 515 -26.18 33.99 24.97
N LEU A 516 -27.38 33.39 24.97
CA LEU A 516 -27.53 31.96 25.29
C LEU A 516 -26.89 31.02 24.25
N ALA A 517 -26.77 31.44 23.00
CA ALA A 517 -26.13 30.66 21.94
C ALA A 517 -24.59 30.78 21.97
N GLU A 518 -24.06 31.87 22.54
CA GLU A 518 -22.62 32.12 22.70
C GLU A 518 -22.04 31.46 23.98
N ASP A 519 -22.85 31.36 25.04
CA ASP A 519 -22.54 30.66 26.31
C ASP A 519 -22.53 29.12 26.15
#